data_AF-A0A4V3JRC5-F1
#
_entry.id   AF-A0A4V3JRC5-F1
#
_cell.length_a   1.000
_cell.length_b   1.000
_cell.length_c   1.000
_cell.angle_alpha   90.00
_cell.angle_beta   90.00
_cell.angle_gamma   90.00
#
_symmetry.space_group_name_H-M   'P 1'
#
loop_
_entity.id
_entity.type
_entity.pdbx_description
1 polymer ?
#
loop_
_entity_poly.entity_id
_entity_poly.type
_entity_poly.pdbx_seq_one_letter_code
_entity_poly.pdbx_strand_id
1 'polypeptide(L)'
;MEALGLIFLAGIVGTICMSLSMWSIHSAGTINADMIRAVGSFFTKDMERALVPGIITHIIFGVMFAFPYAFLISLAPHLFIASVVTGGAVGFFHGYLVGFLLVALVARNHPLEQFREAGISVAAAHVFGHLIYGVGVGVILGLYGFDWTQLLAI
;
A
#
# COMPACT_ATOMS: atom_id res chain seq x y z
N MET A 1 -10.27 10.81 -19.51
CA MET A 1 -8.78 10.76 -19.35
C MET A 1 -8.32 11.30 -17.99
N GLU A 2 -8.94 12.34 -17.45
CA GLU A 2 -8.56 12.92 -16.14
C GLU A 2 -8.77 11.96 -14.95
N ALA A 3 -9.91 11.26 -14.90
CA ALA A 3 -10.24 10.33 -13.80
C ALA A 3 -9.23 9.17 -13.65
N LEU A 4 -8.79 8.56 -14.76
CA LEU A 4 -7.77 7.50 -14.74
C LEU A 4 -6.43 8.04 -14.22
N GLY A 5 -6.04 9.23 -14.68
CA GLY A 5 -4.83 9.91 -14.21
C GLY A 5 -4.85 10.19 -12.71
N LEU A 6 -6.02 10.56 -12.16
CA LEU A 6 -6.19 10.78 -10.71
C LEU A 6 -6.01 9.49 -9.90
N ILE A 7 -6.54 8.35 -10.36
CA ILE A 7 -6.36 7.06 -9.68
C ILE A 7 -4.88 6.65 -9.71
N PHE A 8 -4.19 6.84 -10.84
CA PHE A 8 -2.75 6.57 -10.94
C PHE A 8 -1.94 7.46 -10.00
N LEU A 9 -2.24 8.76 -9.98
CA LEU A 9 -1.60 9.70 -9.05
C LEU A 9 -1.84 9.30 -7.59
N ALA A 10 -3.09 8.98 -7.23
CA ALA A 10 -3.46 8.55 -5.90
C ALA A 10 -2.70 7.28 -5.47
N GLY A 11 -2.61 6.30 -6.36
CA GLY A 11 -1.84 5.07 -6.13
C GLY A 11 -0.35 5.33 -5.91
N ILE A 12 0.28 6.16 -6.76
CA ILE A 12 1.70 6.52 -6.62
C ILE A 12 1.94 7.24 -5.28
N VAL A 13 1.12 8.25 -4.96
CA VAL A 13 1.24 9.01 -3.71
C VAL A 13 1.05 8.10 -2.51
N GLY A 14 0.00 7.28 -2.49
CA GLY A 14 -0.26 6.31 -1.43
C GLY A 14 0.92 5.35 -1.22
N THR A 15 1.47 4.81 -2.31
CA THR A 15 2.62 3.89 -2.26
C THR A 15 3.87 4.58 -1.73
N ILE A 16 4.15 5.81 -2.14
CA ILE A 16 5.29 6.58 -1.61
C ILE A 16 5.11 6.80 -0.11
N CYS A 17 3.94 7.27 0.33
CA CYS A 17 3.66 7.52 1.74
C CYS A 17 3.80 6.24 2.58
N MET A 18 3.25 5.12 2.13
CA MET A 18 3.39 3.82 2.80
C MET A 18 4.85 3.36 2.84
N SER A 19 5.56 3.41 1.71
CA SER A 19 6.95 2.97 1.61
C SER A 19 7.85 3.76 2.54
N LEU A 20 7.69 5.09 2.58
CA LEU A 20 8.42 5.95 3.50
C LEU A 20 8.09 5.64 4.96
N SER A 21 6.80 5.46 5.28
CA SER A 21 6.37 5.14 6.66
C SER A 21 6.99 3.83 7.15
N MET A 22 6.93 2.79 6.32
CA MET A 22 7.50 1.48 6.67
C MET A 22 9.02 1.50 6.70
N TRP A 23 9.66 2.22 5.78
CA TRP A 23 11.10 2.43 5.80
C TRP A 23 11.55 3.17 7.06
N SER A 24 10.80 4.16 7.53
CA SER A 24 11.10 4.84 8.80
C SER A 24 10.98 3.90 10.00
N ILE A 25 9.96 3.04 10.03
CA ILE A 25 9.82 2.00 11.08
C ILE A 25 11.00 1.04 11.03
N HIS A 26 11.39 0.59 9.83
CA HIS A 26 12.54 -0.30 9.65
C HIS A 26 13.86 0.36 10.10
N SER A 27 14.07 1.61 9.69
CA SER A 27 15.30 2.37 9.98
C SER A 27 15.46 2.68 11.47
N ALA A 28 14.37 2.68 12.24
CA ALA A 28 14.42 2.77 13.70
C ALA A 28 15.02 1.50 14.37
N GLY A 29 15.25 0.43 13.61
CA GLY A 29 16.02 -0.75 14.03
C GLY A 29 15.25 -1.77 14.88
N THR A 30 13.98 -1.50 15.21
CA THR A 30 13.19 -2.36 16.11
C THR A 30 12.39 -3.43 15.39
N ILE A 31 12.10 -3.26 14.09
CA ILE A 31 11.24 -4.15 13.31
C ILE A 31 11.84 -4.32 11.90
N ASN A 32 11.99 -5.56 11.42
CA ASN A 32 12.38 -5.81 10.03
C ASN A 32 11.20 -5.55 9.05
N ALA A 33 10.86 -4.29 8.87
CA ALA A 33 9.77 -3.82 8.02
C ALA A 33 10.25 -3.38 6.61
N ASP A 34 11.40 -3.85 6.14
CA ASP A 34 11.90 -3.56 4.78
C ASP A 34 11.11 -4.37 3.73
N MET A 35 9.85 -3.95 3.54
CA MET A 35 8.92 -4.56 2.60
C MET A 35 9.43 -4.47 1.16
N ILE A 36 10.08 -3.37 0.79
CA ILE A 36 10.58 -3.16 -0.58
C ILE A 36 11.60 -4.25 -0.91
N ARG A 37 12.62 -4.45 -0.06
CA ARG A 37 13.61 -5.49 -0.30
C ARG A 37 13.03 -6.89 -0.09
N ALA A 38 12.10 -7.09 0.84
CA ALA A 38 11.41 -8.38 0.97
C ALA A 38 10.73 -8.78 -0.35
N VAL A 39 9.88 -7.91 -0.89
CA VAL A 39 9.19 -8.13 -2.18
C VAL A 39 10.19 -8.34 -3.32
N GLY A 40 11.18 -7.47 -3.44
CA GLY A 40 12.17 -7.59 -4.52
C GLY A 40 13.01 -8.87 -4.47
N SER A 41 13.28 -9.35 -3.26
CA SER A 41 14.08 -10.56 -3.06
C SER A 41 13.35 -11.86 -3.43
N PHE A 42 12.03 -11.83 -3.61
CA PHE A 42 11.31 -12.95 -4.26
C PHE A 42 11.80 -13.20 -5.69
N PHE A 43 12.23 -12.15 -6.39
CA PHE A 43 12.72 -12.25 -7.77
C PHE A 43 14.22 -12.48 -7.82
N THR A 44 14.99 -11.77 -6.99
CA THR A 44 16.45 -11.78 -7.04
C THR A 44 17.09 -12.87 -6.21
N LYS A 45 16.39 -13.36 -5.17
CA LYS A 45 16.95 -14.22 -4.11
C LYS A 45 18.18 -13.61 -3.42
N ASP A 46 18.32 -12.28 -3.47
CA ASP A 46 19.50 -11.53 -3.02
C ASP A 46 19.07 -10.14 -2.54
N MET A 47 19.53 -9.77 -1.34
CA MET A 47 19.26 -8.48 -0.70
C MET A 47 19.86 -7.28 -1.42
N GLU A 48 21.05 -7.43 -2.00
CA GLU A 48 21.76 -6.31 -2.63
C GLU A 48 21.03 -5.86 -3.90
N ARG A 49 20.48 -6.83 -4.63
CA ARG A 49 19.76 -6.60 -5.90
C ARG A 49 18.26 -6.41 -5.74
N ALA A 50 17.70 -6.66 -4.54
CA ALA A 50 16.26 -6.64 -4.30
C ALA A 50 15.61 -5.25 -4.40
N LEU A 51 16.35 -4.16 -4.19
CA LEU A 51 15.75 -2.84 -4.04
C LEU A 51 14.94 -2.41 -5.28
N VAL A 52 15.53 -2.49 -6.48
CA VAL A 52 14.89 -2.00 -7.71
C VAL A 52 13.67 -2.85 -8.10
N PRO A 53 13.75 -4.21 -8.17
CA PRO A 53 12.58 -5.04 -8.41
C PRO A 53 11.47 -4.81 -7.36
N GLY A 54 11.86 -4.58 -6.11
CA GLY A 54 10.94 -4.26 -5.02
C GLY A 54 10.16 -2.96 -5.26
N ILE A 55 10.86 -1.87 -5.59
CA ILE A 55 10.23 -0.57 -5.89
C ILE A 55 9.26 -0.69 -7.06
N ILE A 56 9.70 -1.31 -8.17
CA ILE A 56 8.87 -1.49 -9.36
C ILE A 56 7.60 -2.27 -9.01
N THR A 57 7.77 -3.40 -8.32
CA THR A 57 6.65 -4.26 -7.93
C THR A 57 5.68 -3.52 -7.02
N HIS A 58 6.20 -2.79 -6.02
CA HIS A 58 5.36 -2.07 -5.07
C HIS A 58 4.60 -0.91 -5.70
N ILE A 59 5.18 -0.20 -6.67
CA ILE A 59 4.49 0.84 -7.45
C ILE A 59 3.40 0.22 -8.32
N ILE A 60 3.68 -0.88 -9.02
CA ILE A 60 2.69 -1.56 -9.86
C ILE A 60 1.48 -1.98 -9.02
N PHE A 61 1.69 -2.72 -7.93
CA PHE A 61 0.60 -3.12 -7.04
C PHE A 61 -0.07 -1.91 -6.40
N GLY A 62 0.70 -0.89 -6.01
CA GLY A 62 0.19 0.36 -5.49
C GLY A 62 -0.81 1.06 -6.40
N VAL A 63 -0.50 1.15 -7.70
CA VAL A 63 -1.40 1.71 -8.70
C VAL A 63 -2.59 0.79 -8.94
N MET A 64 -2.38 -0.53 -9.02
CA MET A 64 -3.47 -1.49 -9.21
C MET A 64 -4.48 -1.48 -8.04
N PHE A 65 -4.02 -1.42 -6.79
CA PHE A 65 -4.87 -1.37 -5.61
C PHE A 65 -5.55 0.00 -5.41
N ALA A 66 -5.13 1.05 -6.11
CA ALA A 66 -5.82 2.34 -6.05
C ALA A 66 -7.22 2.27 -6.67
N PHE A 67 -7.46 1.37 -7.64
CA PHE A 67 -8.76 1.19 -8.28
C PHE A 67 -9.86 0.73 -7.32
N PRO A 68 -9.71 -0.39 -6.58
CA PRO A 68 -10.72 -0.79 -5.60
C PRO A 68 -10.88 0.25 -4.48
N TYR A 69 -9.82 0.96 -4.09
CA TYR A 69 -9.93 2.07 -3.13
C TYR A 69 -10.77 3.20 -3.69
N ALA A 70 -10.51 3.64 -4.92
CA ALA A 70 -11.27 4.68 -5.58
C ALA A 70 -12.75 4.32 -5.71
N PHE A 71 -13.05 3.07 -6.07
CA PHE A 71 -14.42 2.56 -6.10
C PHE A 71 -15.07 2.65 -4.72
N LEU A 72 -14.45 2.10 -3.67
CA LEU A 72 -15.02 2.10 -2.32
C LEU A 72 -15.17 3.51 -1.75
N ILE A 73 -14.22 4.41 -2.01
CA ILE A 73 -14.29 5.82 -1.61
C ILE A 73 -15.45 6.52 -2.31
N SER A 74 -15.71 6.22 -3.58
CA SER A 74 -16.82 6.83 -4.33
C SER A 74 -18.22 6.45 -3.83
N LEU A 75 -18.33 5.38 -3.05
CA LEU A 75 -19.59 4.96 -2.41
C LEU A 75 -19.92 5.79 -1.15
N ALA A 76 -18.94 6.51 -0.61
CA ALA A 76 -19.12 7.41 0.52
C ALA A 76 -19.65 8.79 0.06
N PRO A 77 -20.19 9.61 0.97
CA PRO A 77 -20.57 10.98 0.62
C PRO A 77 -19.40 11.75 -0.01
N HIS A 78 -19.68 12.56 -1.03
CA HIS A 78 -18.69 13.36 -1.76
C HIS A 78 -18.19 14.58 -0.96
N LEU A 79 -17.65 14.31 0.23
CA LEU A 79 -17.04 15.28 1.12
C LEU A 79 -15.57 14.90 1.26
N PHE A 80 -14.66 15.87 1.20
CA PHE A 80 -13.22 15.63 1.33
C PHE A 80 -12.87 14.75 2.54
N ILE A 81 -13.42 15.07 3.71
CA ILE A 81 -13.15 14.31 4.94
C ILE A 81 -13.68 12.87 4.87
N ALA A 82 -14.82 12.65 4.21
CA ALA A 82 -15.37 11.32 4.02
C ALA A 82 -14.47 10.47 3.12
N SER A 83 -13.87 11.05 2.07
CA SER A 83 -12.89 10.35 1.23
C SER A 83 -11.65 9.93 2.02
N VAL A 84 -11.12 10.81 2.87
CA VAL A 84 -9.95 10.52 3.71
C VAL A 84 -10.25 9.42 4.74
N VAL A 85 -11.38 9.52 5.44
CA VAL A 85 -11.80 8.55 6.46
C VAL A 85 -12.07 7.18 5.84
N THR A 86 -12.83 7.14 4.74
CA THR A 86 -13.09 5.89 4.01
C THR A 86 -11.81 5.28 3.47
N GLY A 87 -10.93 6.09 2.87
CA GLY A 87 -9.63 5.63 2.40
C GLY A 87 -8.79 5.03 3.52
N GLY A 88 -8.71 5.70 4.68
CA GLY A 88 -8.03 5.18 5.86
C GLY A 88 -8.64 3.88 6.39
N ALA A 89 -9.97 3.78 6.45
CA ALA A 89 -10.67 2.56 6.89
C ALA A 89 -10.39 1.38 5.95
N VAL A 90 -10.49 1.58 4.62
CA VAL A 90 -10.13 0.56 3.62
C VAL A 90 -8.66 0.19 3.76
N GLY A 91 -7.78 1.18 3.95
CA GLY A 91 -6.37 1.01 4.29
C GLY A 91 -6.13 0.08 5.47
N PHE A 92 -6.81 0.33 6.58
CA PHE A 92 -6.70 -0.48 7.80
C PHE A 92 -7.12 -1.93 7.57
N PHE A 93 -8.28 -2.18 6.94
CA PHE A 93 -8.76 -3.53 6.68
C PHE A 93 -7.88 -4.28 5.68
N HIS A 94 -7.44 -3.61 4.61
CA HIS A 94 -6.50 -4.19 3.65
C HIS A 94 -5.17 -4.52 4.33
N GLY A 95 -4.67 -3.64 5.19
CA GLY A 95 -3.47 -3.90 5.96
C GLY A 95 -3.58 -5.08 6.92
N TYR A 96 -4.76 -5.29 7.52
CA TYR A 96 -5.01 -6.48 8.33
C TYR A 96 -4.97 -7.75 7.49
N LEU A 97 -5.62 -7.75 6.33
CA LEU A 97 -5.61 -8.86 5.38
C LEU A 97 -4.18 -9.17 4.92
N VAL A 98 -3.44 -8.18 4.46
CA VAL A 98 -2.05 -8.34 3.99
C VAL A 98 -1.13 -8.78 5.13
N GLY A 99 -1.22 -8.14 6.30
CA GLY A 99 -0.42 -8.51 7.47
C GLY A 99 -0.65 -9.96 7.90
N PHE A 100 -1.90 -10.43 7.89
CA PHE A 100 -2.23 -11.83 8.15
C PHE A 100 -1.63 -12.76 7.10
N LEU A 101 -1.85 -12.48 5.81
CA LEU A 101 -1.33 -13.31 4.71
C LEU A 101 0.20 -13.37 4.72
N LEU A 102 0.86 -12.26 5.06
CA LEU A 102 2.31 -12.19 5.17
C LEU A 102 2.84 -13.16 6.22
N VAL A 103 2.31 -13.08 7.45
CA VAL A 103 2.76 -13.94 8.56
C VAL A 103 2.36 -15.40 8.33
N ALA A 104 1.15 -15.64 7.82
CA ALA A 104 0.61 -17.00 7.69
C ALA A 104 1.21 -17.76 6.49
N LEU A 105 1.40 -17.10 5.34
CA LEU A 105 1.71 -17.76 4.07
C LEU A 105 3.07 -17.36 3.50
N VAL A 106 3.41 -16.07 3.55
CA VAL A 106 4.56 -15.53 2.82
C VAL A 106 5.86 -15.73 3.59
N ALA A 107 5.88 -15.41 4.88
CA ALA A 107 7.07 -15.45 5.72
C ALA A 107 7.70 -16.85 5.68
N ARG A 108 6.93 -17.90 5.93
CA ARG A 108 7.43 -19.29 5.97
C ARG A 108 8.13 -19.75 4.69
N ASN A 109 7.70 -19.22 3.54
CA ASN A 109 8.18 -19.63 2.22
C ASN A 109 9.13 -18.60 1.60
N HIS A 110 9.45 -17.52 2.31
CA HIS A 110 10.28 -16.44 1.79
C HIS A 110 11.68 -16.99 1.40
N PRO A 111 12.29 -16.60 0.27
CA PRO A 111 13.58 -17.15 -0.16
C PRO A 111 14.72 -16.83 0.81
N LEU A 112 14.68 -15.65 1.43
CA LEU A 112 15.68 -15.19 2.40
C LEU A 112 15.23 -15.40 3.84
N GLU A 113 16.14 -15.95 4.67
CA GLU A 113 15.90 -16.32 6.07
C GLU A 113 15.47 -15.15 6.95
N GLN A 114 16.11 -13.98 6.80
CA GLN A 114 15.79 -12.77 7.59
C GLN A 114 14.36 -12.23 7.45
N PHE A 115 13.61 -12.66 6.41
CA PHE A 115 12.20 -12.31 6.22
C PHE A 115 11.25 -13.47 6.56
N ARG A 116 11.79 -14.66 6.92
CA ARG A 116 10.98 -15.79 7.38
C ARG A 116 10.45 -15.65 8.79
N GLU A 117 11.05 -14.74 9.56
CA GLU A 117 10.71 -14.47 10.96
C GLU A 117 9.72 -13.31 11.10
N ALA A 118 9.02 -12.91 10.03
CA ALA A 118 8.03 -11.84 10.10
C ALA A 118 6.92 -12.20 11.09
N GLY A 119 6.92 -11.52 12.24
CA GLY A 119 5.97 -11.72 13.32
C GLY A 119 4.87 -10.66 13.36
N ILE A 120 4.17 -10.61 14.50
CA ILE A 120 3.06 -9.66 14.74
C ILE A 120 3.50 -8.20 14.60
N SER A 121 4.74 -7.87 14.98
CA SER A 121 5.29 -6.52 14.82
C SER A 121 5.39 -6.08 13.36
N VAL A 122 5.80 -6.98 12.46
CA VAL A 122 5.85 -6.72 11.01
C VAL A 122 4.43 -6.60 10.45
N ALA A 123 3.50 -7.45 10.88
CA ALA A 123 2.11 -7.34 10.49
C ALA A 123 1.48 -6.00 10.92
N ALA A 124 1.72 -5.57 12.16
CA ALA A 124 1.26 -4.28 12.67
C ALA A 124 1.86 -3.11 11.88
N ALA A 125 3.14 -3.18 11.52
CA ALA A 125 3.77 -2.20 10.65
C ALA A 125 3.12 -2.13 9.26
N HIS A 126 2.71 -3.26 8.69
CA HIS A 126 1.95 -3.29 7.42
C HIS A 126 0.54 -2.73 7.57
N VAL A 127 -0.15 -3.00 8.67
CA VAL A 127 -1.46 -2.38 8.97
C VAL A 127 -1.33 -0.86 9.00
N PHE A 128 -0.33 -0.35 9.71
CA PHE A 128 -0.05 1.09 9.74
C PHE A 128 0.33 1.64 8.36
N GLY A 129 1.21 0.95 7.63
CA GLY A 129 1.59 1.34 6.27
C GLY A 129 0.39 1.44 5.32
N HIS A 130 -0.50 0.46 5.34
CA HIS A 130 -1.69 0.47 4.48
C HIS A 130 -2.77 1.47 4.93
N LEU A 131 -2.87 1.77 6.23
CA LEU A 131 -3.66 2.90 6.72
C LEU A 131 -3.16 4.21 6.10
N ILE A 132 -1.84 4.45 6.12
CA ILE A 132 -1.22 5.63 5.50
C ILE A 132 -1.43 5.64 3.98
N TYR A 133 -1.28 4.50 3.29
CA TYR A 133 -1.60 4.37 1.86
C TYR A 133 -3.05 4.84 1.59
N GLY A 134 -4.00 4.32 2.37
CA GLY A 134 -5.42 4.61 2.20
C GLY A 134 -5.77 6.07 2.46
N VAL A 135 -5.16 6.68 3.48
CA VAL A 135 -5.25 8.13 3.72
C VAL A 135 -4.71 8.91 2.54
N GLY A 136 -3.54 8.54 2.00
CA GLY A 136 -2.95 9.19 0.83
C GLY A 136 -3.85 9.14 -0.40
N VAL A 137 -4.44 7.96 -0.69
CA VAL A 137 -5.41 7.79 -1.77
C VAL A 137 -6.65 8.66 -1.53
N GLY A 138 -7.21 8.62 -0.31
CA GLY A 138 -8.38 9.41 0.07
C GLY A 138 -8.17 10.92 -0.01
N VAL A 139 -6.98 11.41 0.34
CA VAL A 139 -6.60 12.82 0.18
C VAL A 139 -6.59 13.22 -1.28
N ILE A 140 -5.91 12.47 -2.15
CA ILE A 140 -5.83 12.80 -3.57
C ILE A 140 -7.22 12.76 -4.20
N LEU A 141 -7.98 11.69 -4.01
CA LEU A 141 -9.31 11.60 -4.63
C LEU A 141 -10.30 12.63 -4.07
N GLY A 142 -10.25 12.90 -2.76
CA GLY A 142 -11.10 13.88 -2.11
C GLY A 142 -10.81 15.32 -2.54
N LEU A 143 -9.54 15.69 -2.72
CA LEU A 143 -9.15 17.04 -3.16
C LEU A 143 -9.71 17.40 -4.54
N TYR A 144 -9.85 16.39 -5.41
CA TYR A 144 -10.33 16.57 -6.77
C TYR A 144 -11.80 16.17 -6.95
N GLY A 145 -12.52 15.86 -5.86
CA GLY A 145 -13.94 15.49 -5.92
C GLY A 145 -14.21 14.30 -6.84
N PHE A 146 -13.36 13.28 -6.77
CA PHE A 146 -13.48 12.10 -7.63
C PHE A 146 -14.83 11.39 -7.44
N ASP A 147 -15.41 10.96 -8.57
CA ASP A 147 -16.61 10.14 -8.63
C ASP A 147 -16.39 9.01 -9.66
N TRP A 148 -16.81 7.80 -9.32
CA TRP A 148 -16.62 6.62 -10.18
C TRP A 148 -17.35 6.73 -11.53
N THR A 149 -18.45 7.49 -11.60
CA THR A 149 -19.16 7.77 -12.85
C THR A 149 -18.28 8.51 -13.87
N GLN A 150 -17.27 9.25 -13.43
CA GLN A 150 -16.30 9.95 -14.30
C GLN A 150 -15.44 8.97 -15.13
N LEU A 151 -15.27 7.72 -14.66
CA LEU A 151 -14.60 6.65 -15.41
C LEU A 151 -15.49 6.02 -16.48
N LEU A 152 -16.82 5.98 -16.24
CA LEU A 152 -17.80 5.39 -17.16
C LEU A 152 -18.19 6.33 -18.30
N ALA A 153 -17.83 7.61 -18.20
CA ALA A 153 -18.08 8.64 -19.21
C ALA A 153 -16.97 8.75 -20.28
N ILE A 154 -16.01 7.81 -20.29
CA ILE A 154 -14.91 7.70 -21.27
C ILE A 154 -15.31 6.72 -22.37
#